data_AF-X1Q875-F1
#
_entry.id   AF-X1Q875-F1
#
_cell.length_a   1.000
_cell.length_b   1.000
_cell.length_c   1.000
_cell.angle_alpha   90.00
_cell.angle_beta   90.00
_cell.angle_gamma   90.00
#
_symmetry.space_group_name_H-M   'P 1'
#
loop_
_entity.id
_entity.type
_entity.pdbx_description
1 polymer ?
#
loop_
_entity_poly.entity_id
_entity_poly.type
_entity_poly.pdbx_seq_one_letter_code
_entity_poly.pdbx_strand_id
1 'polypeptide(L)'
;MPYIEYNIQFTREAFALDRVEEQSFPAEEAPSPEDIIQNEVTINNIRLWDHRPLKDTYNQLQSFRLYYDFHDVDVDRYIIDGEYRQVMLSARELSAEKLPEEAQTWVNRRLQFTHGYGLALSPVNEVSTQGLPVLLVKDIPPIGDFNIERPEIYFGEKTNDYVIVKTKTGSYSQICWGRGNGQPSLSVNHLLFKSTTGCTRSIFSTSRWMMK
;
A
#
# COMPACT_ATOMS: atom_id res chain seq x y z
N MET A 1 -8.81 33.22 35.26
CA MET A 1 -7.99 32.15 35.87
C MET A 1 -6.71 32.02 35.06
N PRO A 2 -5.55 32.44 35.59
CA PRO A 2 -4.35 32.71 34.80
C PRO A 2 -3.69 31.48 34.15
N TYR A 3 -4.02 30.26 34.59
CA TYR A 3 -3.37 29.02 34.13
C TYR A 3 -3.75 28.61 32.69
N ILE A 4 -4.96 29.00 32.24
CA ILE A 4 -5.45 28.65 30.89
C ILE A 4 -4.74 29.51 29.83
N GLU A 5 -4.53 30.79 30.10
CA GLU A 5 -3.81 31.70 29.20
C GLU A 5 -2.36 31.25 28.97
N TYR A 6 -1.67 30.84 30.05
CA TYR A 6 -0.31 30.30 29.92
C TYR A 6 -0.27 29.02 29.07
N ASN A 7 -1.22 28.10 29.26
CA ASN A 7 -1.26 26.87 28.48
C ASN A 7 -1.52 27.14 26.99
N ILE A 8 -2.43 28.07 26.67
CA ILE A 8 -2.70 28.50 25.29
C ILE A 8 -1.45 29.13 24.67
N GLN A 9 -0.80 30.05 25.39
CA GLN A 9 0.40 30.73 24.89
C GLN A 9 1.53 29.74 24.59
N PHE A 10 1.92 28.91 25.56
CA PHE A 10 3.02 27.96 25.37
C PHE A 10 2.72 26.91 24.29
N THR A 11 1.46 26.52 24.13
CA THR A 11 1.07 25.61 23.04
C THR A 11 1.18 26.29 21.69
N ARG A 12 0.76 27.55 21.55
CA ARG A 12 0.92 28.30 20.30
C ARG A 12 2.38 28.49 19.94
N GLU A 13 3.25 28.81 20.90
CA GLU A 13 4.69 28.94 20.69
C GLU A 13 5.33 27.59 20.30
N ALA A 14 4.99 26.49 20.98
CA ALA A 14 5.53 25.17 20.69
C ALA A 14 5.21 24.67 19.27
N PHE A 15 4.01 24.99 18.77
CA PHE A 15 3.59 24.68 17.40
C PHE A 15 3.88 25.81 16.40
N ALA A 16 4.55 26.88 16.82
CA ALA A 16 4.83 28.07 16.00
C ALA A 16 3.58 28.73 15.38
N LEU A 17 2.42 28.63 16.04
CA LEU A 17 1.13 29.23 15.63
C LEU A 17 1.05 30.74 15.92
N ASP A 18 2.11 31.32 16.47
CA ASP A 18 2.35 32.75 16.58
C ASP A 18 2.92 33.35 15.27
N ARG A 19 3.42 32.49 14.38
CA ARG A 19 4.10 32.86 13.12
C ARG A 19 3.35 32.44 11.86
N VAL A 20 2.07 32.11 11.98
CA VAL A 20 1.22 31.72 10.85
C VAL A 20 0.57 32.95 10.23
N GLU A 21 0.52 32.99 8.90
CA GLU A 21 -0.26 33.97 8.16
C GLU A 21 -1.68 33.42 7.95
N GLU A 22 -2.67 34.09 8.53
CA GLU A 22 -4.07 33.76 8.28
C GLU A 22 -4.49 34.40 6.96
N GLN A 23 -4.81 33.57 5.98
CA GLN A 23 -5.40 34.02 4.72
C GLN A 23 -6.88 33.62 4.70
N SER A 24 -7.74 34.60 4.44
CA SER A 24 -9.15 34.32 4.21
C SER A 24 -9.28 33.58 2.88
N PHE A 25 -9.77 32.35 2.91
CA PHE A 25 -10.15 31.61 1.72
C PHE A 25 -11.66 31.80 1.52
N PRO A 26 -12.09 32.76 0.67
CA PRO A 26 -13.49 32.87 0.32
C PRO A 26 -13.91 31.58 -0.38
N ALA A 27 -14.97 30.93 0.10
CA ALA A 27 -15.58 29.83 -0.63
C ALA A 27 -16.25 30.41 -1.88
N GLU A 28 -15.51 30.49 -2.98
CA GLU A 28 -16.00 31.01 -4.26
C GLU A 28 -16.95 30.03 -4.95
N GLU A 29 -17.65 30.56 -5.96
CA GLU A 29 -18.64 29.89 -6.80
C GLU A 29 -18.09 28.62 -7.48
N ALA A 30 -19.00 27.78 -7.99
CA ALA A 30 -18.62 26.56 -8.68
C ALA A 30 -17.63 26.85 -9.83
N PRO A 31 -16.62 25.99 -10.05
CA PRO A 31 -15.55 26.24 -11.02
C PRO A 31 -16.09 26.40 -12.45
N SER A 32 -15.51 27.33 -13.21
CA SER A 32 -15.83 27.48 -14.63
C SER A 32 -15.26 26.32 -15.47
N PRO A 33 -15.79 26.04 -16.67
CA PRO A 33 -15.19 25.07 -17.57
C PRO A 33 -13.71 25.35 -17.88
N GLU A 34 -13.33 26.62 -17.98
CA GLU A 34 -11.95 27.05 -18.19
C GLU A 34 -11.04 26.70 -17.01
N ASP A 35 -11.53 26.86 -15.77
CA ASP A 35 -10.78 26.48 -14.57
C ASP A 35 -10.52 24.98 -14.49
N ILE A 36 -11.49 24.16 -14.94
CA ILE A 36 -11.35 22.70 -15.00
C ILE A 36 -10.24 22.31 -15.97
N ILE A 37 -10.20 22.91 -17.16
CA ILE A 37 -9.19 22.64 -18.19
C ILE A 37 -7.79 23.08 -17.72
N GLN A 38 -7.69 24.21 -17.02
CA GLN A 38 -6.40 24.69 -16.50
C GLN A 38 -5.87 23.84 -15.33
N ASN A 39 -6.72 23.06 -14.67
CA ASN A 39 -6.40 22.30 -13.48
C ASN A 39 -6.59 20.78 -13.66
N GLU A 40 -6.35 20.24 -14.86
CA GLU A 40 -6.51 18.81 -15.16
C GLU A 40 -5.81 17.89 -14.15
N VAL A 41 -4.58 18.22 -13.73
CA VAL A 41 -3.84 17.42 -12.72
C VAL A 41 -4.60 17.35 -11.40
N THR A 42 -5.23 18.44 -10.96
CA THR A 42 -6.02 18.44 -9.73
C THR A 42 -7.28 17.59 -9.91
N ILE A 43 -8.00 17.76 -11.02
CA ILE A 43 -9.23 17.04 -11.33
C ILE A 43 -8.98 15.52 -11.43
N ASN A 44 -7.91 15.13 -12.11
CA ASN A 44 -7.50 13.73 -12.29
C ASN A 44 -7.03 13.06 -10.99
N ASN A 45 -6.91 13.82 -9.90
CA ASN A 45 -6.49 13.32 -8.59
C ASN A 45 -7.55 13.52 -7.50
N ILE A 46 -8.77 13.94 -7.87
CA ILE A 46 -9.90 14.00 -6.94
C ILE A 46 -10.27 12.59 -6.50
N ARG A 47 -10.15 12.33 -5.21
CA ARG A 47 -10.45 11.02 -4.63
C ARG A 47 -11.95 10.78 -4.54
N LEU A 48 -12.41 9.78 -5.28
CA LEU A 48 -13.79 9.27 -5.22
C LEU A 48 -13.94 8.15 -4.19
N TRP A 49 -12.88 7.37 -3.96
CA TRP A 49 -12.89 6.23 -3.04
C TRP A 49 -12.61 6.59 -1.57
N ASP A 50 -13.34 5.99 -0.64
CA ASP A 50 -12.95 5.97 0.79
C ASP A 50 -12.19 4.68 1.11
N HIS A 51 -11.16 4.79 1.94
CA HIS A 51 -10.27 3.68 2.32
C HIS A 51 -11.01 2.50 2.97
N ARG A 52 -12.01 2.75 3.83
CA ARG A 52 -12.73 1.71 4.57
C ARG A 52 -13.56 0.79 3.65
N PRO A 53 -14.49 1.30 2.83
CA PRO A 53 -15.22 0.44 1.91
C PRO A 53 -14.31 -0.18 0.86
N LEU A 54 -13.27 0.53 0.40
CA LEU A 54 -12.34 0.00 -0.59
C LEU A 54 -11.56 -1.21 -0.06
N LYS A 55 -11.15 -1.19 1.22
CA LYS A 55 -10.52 -2.34 1.90
C LYS A 55 -11.44 -3.57 1.86
N ASP A 56 -12.72 -3.40 2.15
CA ASP A 56 -13.68 -4.50 2.16
C ASP A 56 -13.89 -5.03 0.73
N THR A 57 -13.95 -4.13 -0.26
CA THR A 57 -13.99 -4.50 -1.67
C THR A 57 -12.73 -5.27 -2.11
N TYR A 58 -11.54 -4.84 -1.73
CA TYR A 58 -10.31 -5.58 -2.00
C TYR A 58 -10.34 -6.96 -1.36
N ASN A 59 -10.79 -7.09 -0.12
CA ASN A 59 -10.93 -8.39 0.53
C ASN A 59 -11.95 -9.31 -0.18
N GLN A 60 -13.01 -8.76 -0.75
CA GLN A 60 -13.99 -9.55 -1.51
C GLN A 60 -13.48 -9.96 -2.89
N LEU A 61 -12.81 -9.04 -3.59
CA LEU A 61 -12.40 -9.24 -4.98
C LEU A 61 -11.05 -9.94 -5.13
N GLN A 62 -10.15 -9.78 -4.15
CA GLN A 62 -8.71 -10.04 -4.33
C GLN A 62 -8.10 -10.94 -3.25
N SER A 63 -8.87 -11.37 -2.24
CA SER A 63 -8.47 -12.36 -1.24
C SER A 63 -8.87 -13.78 -1.67
N PHE A 64 -8.26 -14.28 -2.76
CA PHE A 64 -8.50 -15.61 -3.30
C PHE A 64 -8.12 -16.79 -2.36
N ARG A 65 -7.55 -16.49 -1.19
CA ARG A 65 -7.08 -17.45 -0.18
C ARG A 65 -7.47 -16.95 1.20
N LEU A 66 -7.95 -17.86 2.06
CA LEU A 66 -8.43 -17.53 3.40
C LEU A 66 -7.36 -16.94 4.33
N TYR A 67 -6.09 -17.29 4.11
CA TYR A 67 -4.95 -16.82 4.90
C TYR A 67 -4.33 -15.52 4.36
N TYR A 68 -4.86 -14.96 3.27
CA TYR A 68 -4.47 -13.62 2.80
C TYR A 68 -5.59 -12.63 3.02
N ASP A 69 -5.25 -11.46 3.51
CA ASP A 69 -6.17 -10.34 3.59
C ASP A 69 -5.46 -8.99 3.46
N PHE A 70 -6.27 -7.96 3.21
CA PHE A 70 -5.85 -6.57 3.19
C PHE A 70 -6.21 -5.95 4.53
N HIS A 71 -5.21 -5.46 5.27
CA HIS A 71 -5.40 -4.91 6.61
C HIS A 71 -5.99 -3.49 6.57
N ASP A 72 -5.44 -2.68 5.69
CA ASP A 72 -5.70 -1.26 5.51
C ASP A 72 -5.66 -0.90 4.01
N VAL A 73 -5.92 0.36 3.67
CA VAL A 73 -5.72 0.88 2.32
C VAL A 73 -5.12 2.26 2.43
N ASP A 74 -3.93 2.40 1.88
CA ASP A 74 -3.17 3.65 1.88
C ASP A 74 -3.46 4.46 0.63
N VAL A 75 -3.30 5.78 0.74
CA VAL A 75 -3.35 6.72 -0.38
C VAL A 75 -1.96 7.23 -0.63
N ASP A 76 -1.51 7.09 -1.88
CA ASP A 76 -0.18 7.50 -2.29
C ASP A 76 -0.18 8.11 -3.70
N ARG A 77 0.95 8.67 -4.14
CA ARG A 77 1.06 9.38 -5.42
C ARG A 77 2.29 8.94 -6.18
N TYR A 78 2.10 8.57 -7.44
CA TYR A 78 3.14 8.07 -8.33
C TYR A 78 3.05 8.69 -9.71
N ILE A 79 4.14 8.60 -10.47
CA ILE A 79 4.13 8.89 -11.90
C ILE A 79 3.80 7.58 -12.63
N ILE A 80 2.64 7.55 -13.29
CA ILE A 80 2.15 6.39 -14.05
C ILE A 80 1.93 6.86 -15.49
N ASP A 81 2.58 6.20 -16.44
CA ASP A 81 2.56 6.59 -17.87
C ASP A 81 2.95 8.05 -18.15
N GLY A 82 3.83 8.61 -17.31
CA GLY A 82 4.28 10.01 -17.41
C GLY A 82 3.35 11.03 -16.75
N GLU A 83 2.23 10.60 -16.18
CA GLU A 83 1.27 11.45 -15.49
C GLU A 83 1.33 11.30 -13.98
N TYR A 84 1.16 12.41 -13.25
CA TYR A 84 1.08 12.39 -11.79
C TYR A 84 -0.30 11.89 -11.34
N ARG A 85 -0.33 10.69 -10.76
CA ARG A 85 -1.56 10.00 -10.36
C ARG A 85 -1.54 9.60 -8.89
N GLN A 86 -2.65 9.87 -8.23
CA GLN A 86 -2.95 9.46 -6.88
C GLN A 86 -3.66 8.11 -6.93
N VAL A 87 -3.16 7.17 -6.14
CA VAL A 87 -3.62 5.79 -6.13
C VAL A 87 -3.95 5.38 -4.70
N MET A 88 -4.80 4.37 -4.59
CA MET A 88 -5.07 3.65 -3.36
C MET A 88 -4.51 2.25 -3.48
N LEU A 89 -3.66 1.87 -2.55
CA LEU A 89 -2.98 0.58 -2.58
C LEU A 89 -3.08 -0.11 -1.24
N SER A 90 -3.00 -1.43 -1.27
CA SER A 90 -2.97 -2.25 -0.06
C SER A 90 -2.12 -3.48 -0.26
N ALA A 91 -1.26 -3.73 0.71
CA ALA A 91 -0.42 -4.92 0.77
C ALA A 91 -1.29 -6.14 1.10
N ARG A 92 -1.12 -7.22 0.33
CA ARG A 92 -1.78 -8.48 0.64
C ARG A 92 -0.96 -9.22 1.70
N GLU A 93 -1.41 -9.14 2.94
CA GLU A 93 -0.69 -9.69 4.08
C GLU A 93 -1.14 -11.10 4.46
N LEU A 94 -0.20 -11.85 5.03
CA LEU A 94 -0.47 -13.18 5.57
C LEU A 94 -1.10 -13.08 6.96
N SER A 95 -2.24 -13.74 7.12
CA SER A 95 -2.90 -13.98 8.40
C SER A 95 -2.77 -15.44 8.79
N ALA A 96 -1.74 -15.78 9.55
CA ALA A 96 -1.50 -17.15 10.01
C ALA A 96 -2.63 -17.65 10.93
N GLU A 97 -3.32 -16.73 11.60
CA GLU A 97 -4.44 -16.98 12.51
C GLU A 97 -5.71 -17.41 11.76
N LYS A 98 -5.81 -17.13 10.46
CA LYS A 98 -6.91 -17.56 9.59
C LYS A 98 -6.69 -18.94 8.98
N LEU A 99 -5.54 -19.57 9.24
CA LEU A 99 -5.33 -20.97 8.90
C LEU A 99 -6.27 -21.84 9.76
N PRO A 100 -6.75 -22.99 9.23
CA PRO A 100 -7.43 -23.99 10.05
C PRO A 100 -6.60 -24.34 11.30
N GLU A 101 -7.25 -24.63 12.42
CA GLU A 101 -6.57 -24.85 13.71
C GLU A 101 -5.50 -25.94 13.62
N GLU A 102 -5.79 -27.02 12.88
CA GLU A 102 -4.86 -28.13 12.65
C GLU A 102 -3.65 -27.72 11.80
N ALA A 103 -3.80 -26.67 10.99
CA ALA A 103 -2.74 -26.11 10.16
C ALA A 103 -1.96 -24.97 10.84
N GLN A 104 -2.35 -24.52 12.04
CA GLN A 104 -1.62 -23.51 12.82
C GLN A 104 -0.40 -24.07 13.57
N THR A 105 0.25 -25.11 13.01
CA THR A 105 1.45 -25.71 13.59
C THR A 105 2.63 -24.74 13.54
N TRP A 106 3.59 -24.92 14.45
CA TRP A 106 4.84 -24.15 14.43
C TRP A 106 5.55 -24.23 13.06
N VAL A 107 5.58 -25.42 12.45
CA VAL A 107 6.18 -25.63 11.13
C VAL A 107 5.49 -24.77 10.07
N ASN A 108 4.16 -24.76 10.05
CA ASN A 108 3.41 -23.98 9.06
C ASN A 108 3.62 -22.48 9.26
N ARG A 109 3.50 -22.00 10.51
CA ARG A 109 3.63 -20.56 10.84
C ARG A 109 5.04 -20.01 10.67
N ARG A 110 6.08 -20.85 10.82
CA ARG A 110 7.48 -20.38 10.80
C ARG A 110 8.23 -20.73 9.52
N LEU A 111 7.83 -21.80 8.81
CA LEU A 111 8.57 -22.31 7.65
C LEU A 111 7.77 -22.29 6.34
N GLN A 112 6.45 -22.54 6.37
CA GLN A 112 5.66 -22.67 5.14
C GLN A 112 4.94 -21.37 4.74
N PHE A 113 4.17 -20.80 5.68
CA PHE A 113 3.44 -19.55 5.54
C PHE A 113 4.25 -18.45 6.19
N THR A 114 5.16 -17.84 5.42
CA THR A 114 6.18 -16.92 5.95
C THR A 114 6.02 -15.48 5.47
N HIS A 115 5.16 -15.23 4.49
CA HIS A 115 5.01 -13.92 3.86
C HIS A 115 3.63 -13.72 3.25
N GLY A 116 3.21 -12.45 3.22
CA GLY A 116 2.19 -11.92 2.32
C GLY A 116 2.63 -11.98 0.85
N TYR A 117 1.74 -11.68 -0.08
CA TYR A 117 2.03 -11.87 -1.50
C TYR A 117 1.34 -10.86 -2.40
N GLY A 118 2.12 -9.90 -2.91
CA GLY A 118 1.68 -8.86 -3.83
C GLY A 118 0.83 -7.79 -3.16
N LEU A 119 0.16 -6.99 -3.98
CA LEU A 119 -0.67 -5.87 -3.53
C LEU A 119 -1.84 -5.68 -4.50
N ALA A 120 -2.86 -4.97 -4.06
CA ALA A 120 -3.92 -4.44 -4.93
C ALA A 120 -3.72 -2.93 -5.06
N LEU A 121 -3.88 -2.40 -6.28
CA LEU A 121 -3.69 -0.98 -6.56
C LEU A 121 -4.80 -0.48 -7.47
N SER A 122 -5.43 0.62 -7.10
CA SER A 122 -6.49 1.28 -7.88
C SER A 122 -6.26 2.78 -7.95
N PRO A 123 -6.60 3.46 -9.07
CA PRO A 123 -6.63 4.92 -9.11
C PRO A 123 -7.71 5.45 -8.16
N VAL A 124 -7.47 6.64 -7.58
CA VAL A 124 -8.44 7.22 -6.64
C VAL A 124 -9.74 7.71 -7.30
N ASN A 125 -9.69 7.97 -8.60
CA ASN A 125 -10.72 8.68 -9.37
C ASN A 125 -11.38 7.81 -10.45
N GLU A 126 -11.04 6.52 -10.55
CA GLU A 126 -11.58 5.62 -11.56
C GLU A 126 -12.56 4.60 -10.96
N VAL A 127 -13.69 4.45 -11.62
CA VAL A 127 -14.75 3.51 -11.26
C VAL A 127 -15.18 2.75 -12.50
N SER A 128 -15.28 1.42 -12.39
CA SER A 128 -15.79 0.58 -13.46
C SER A 128 -17.29 0.80 -13.68
N THR A 129 -17.82 0.32 -14.80
CA THR A 129 -19.27 0.39 -15.10
C THR A 129 -20.15 -0.32 -14.06
N GLN A 130 -19.57 -1.20 -13.25
CA GLN A 130 -20.27 -1.94 -12.19
C GLN A 130 -20.16 -1.25 -10.82
N GLY A 131 -19.57 -0.05 -10.74
CA GLY A 131 -19.36 0.64 -9.47
C GLY A 131 -18.24 0.03 -8.62
N LEU A 132 -17.36 -0.79 -9.20
CA LEU A 132 -16.19 -1.37 -8.54
C LEU A 132 -14.92 -0.58 -8.88
N PRO A 133 -13.89 -0.59 -8.02
CA PRO A 133 -12.60 0.03 -8.33
C PRO A 133 -11.94 -0.62 -9.54
N VAL A 134 -11.33 0.21 -10.38
CA VAL A 134 -10.44 -0.26 -11.45
C VAL A 134 -9.11 -0.66 -10.82
N LEU A 135 -8.69 -1.91 -11.01
CA LEU A 135 -7.45 -2.45 -10.44
C LEU A 135 -6.33 -2.41 -11.49
N LEU A 136 -5.29 -1.60 -11.24
CA LEU A 136 -4.04 -1.57 -12.02
C LEU A 136 -3.10 -2.72 -11.65
N VAL A 137 -3.13 -3.17 -10.38
CA VAL A 137 -2.44 -4.38 -9.91
C VAL A 137 -3.46 -5.27 -9.22
N LYS A 138 -3.50 -6.55 -9.59
CA LYS A 138 -4.47 -7.53 -9.08
C LYS A 138 -3.95 -8.97 -9.15
N ASP A 139 -4.68 -9.88 -8.52
CA ASP A 139 -4.55 -11.33 -8.56
C ASP A 139 -3.32 -11.90 -7.84
N ILE A 140 -3.21 -13.24 -7.89
CA ILE A 140 -2.13 -14.06 -7.35
C ILE A 140 -1.78 -15.13 -8.40
N PRO A 141 -0.62 -15.04 -9.09
CA PRO A 141 0.40 -13.99 -8.97
C PRO A 141 -0.09 -12.59 -9.36
N PRO A 142 0.51 -11.51 -8.82
CA PRO A 142 0.08 -10.16 -9.16
C PRO A 142 0.38 -9.89 -10.63
N ILE A 143 -0.66 -9.44 -11.34
CA ILE A 143 -0.60 -8.97 -12.71
C ILE A 143 -1.01 -7.51 -12.75
N GLY A 144 -0.45 -6.77 -13.70
CA GLY A 144 -0.71 -5.34 -13.87
C GLY A 144 0.30 -4.71 -14.82
N ASP A 145 0.19 -3.40 -14.98
CA ASP A 145 1.09 -2.62 -15.83
C ASP A 145 2.48 -2.41 -15.19
N PHE A 146 2.63 -2.85 -13.93
CA PHE A 146 3.87 -2.78 -13.18
C PHE A 146 4.56 -4.14 -13.12
N ASN A 147 5.84 -4.19 -13.48
CA ASN A 147 6.64 -5.40 -13.35
C ASN A 147 7.02 -5.64 -11.88
N ILE A 148 6.41 -6.65 -11.23
CA ILE A 148 6.70 -7.04 -9.85
C ILE A 148 7.48 -8.36 -9.86
N GLU A 149 8.81 -8.25 -9.77
CA GLU A 149 9.69 -9.43 -9.78
C GLU A 149 9.63 -10.24 -8.49
N ARG A 150 9.41 -9.57 -7.34
CA ARG A 150 9.39 -10.18 -6.01
C ARG A 150 8.20 -9.69 -5.21
N PRO A 151 7.06 -10.39 -5.30
CA PRO A 151 5.85 -9.99 -4.59
C PRO A 151 5.84 -10.39 -3.11
N GLU A 152 6.88 -11.03 -2.59
CA GLU A 152 6.89 -11.50 -1.20
C GLU A 152 6.98 -10.37 -0.17
N ILE A 153 6.03 -10.35 0.78
CA ILE A 153 5.98 -9.36 1.87
C ILE A 153 6.24 -10.06 3.20
N TYR A 154 7.44 -9.90 3.73
CA TYR A 154 7.86 -10.56 4.98
C TYR A 154 7.56 -9.76 6.25
N PHE A 155 7.37 -8.45 6.12
CA PHE A 155 7.08 -7.55 7.23
C PHE A 155 6.02 -6.57 6.75
N GLY A 156 4.89 -6.56 7.43
CA GLY A 156 3.77 -5.67 7.22
C GLY A 156 3.11 -5.36 8.56
N GLU A 157 1.91 -4.80 8.51
CA GLU A 157 1.18 -4.33 9.69
C GLU A 157 0.67 -5.47 10.56
N LYS A 158 0.42 -6.64 9.96
CA LYS A 158 -0.09 -7.83 10.66
C LYS A 158 1.01 -8.77 11.12
N THR A 159 2.23 -8.60 10.63
CA THR A 159 3.32 -9.53 10.91
C THR A 159 4.00 -9.21 12.24
N ASN A 160 3.59 -9.91 13.30
CA ASN A 160 4.14 -9.72 14.65
C ASN A 160 5.21 -10.75 15.05
N ASP A 161 5.56 -11.65 14.14
CA ASP A 161 6.20 -12.91 14.45
C ASP A 161 7.45 -13.16 13.60
N TYR A 162 8.45 -13.86 14.15
CA TYR A 162 9.61 -14.26 13.36
C TYR A 162 9.26 -15.36 12.35
N VAL A 163 9.93 -15.35 11.20
CA VAL A 163 9.81 -16.37 10.16
C VAL A 163 11.20 -16.84 9.73
N ILE A 164 11.31 -18.07 9.27
CA ILE A 164 12.56 -18.67 8.80
C ILE A 164 12.39 -19.00 7.32
N VAL A 165 13.23 -18.37 6.50
CA VAL A 165 13.20 -18.48 5.04
C VAL A 165 14.38 -19.29 4.52
N LYS A 166 14.33 -19.70 3.26
CA LYS A 166 15.38 -20.52 2.60
C LYS A 166 15.67 -21.83 3.34
N THR A 167 14.61 -22.48 3.82
CA THR A 167 14.72 -23.82 4.42
C THR A 167 14.53 -24.91 3.36
N LYS A 168 14.88 -26.15 3.70
CA LYS A 168 14.60 -27.31 2.84
C LYS A 168 13.12 -27.71 2.86
N THR A 169 12.36 -27.20 3.84
CA THR A 169 10.90 -27.30 3.87
C THR A 169 10.35 -26.33 2.84
N GLY A 170 9.65 -26.82 1.81
CA GLY A 170 9.08 -25.96 0.78
C GLY A 170 8.18 -24.88 1.38
N SER A 171 8.42 -23.62 1.01
CA SER A 171 7.48 -22.54 1.32
C SER A 171 6.32 -22.60 0.34
N TYR A 172 5.10 -22.29 0.80
CA TYR A 172 3.90 -22.43 -0.03
C TYR A 172 3.90 -21.49 -1.27
N SER A 173 4.76 -20.46 -1.28
CA SER A 173 4.97 -19.61 -2.47
C SER A 173 5.68 -20.28 -3.64
N GLN A 174 6.28 -21.47 -3.47
CA GLN A 174 6.91 -22.19 -4.59
C GLN A 174 5.91 -22.80 -5.58
N ILE A 175 4.60 -22.65 -5.36
CA ILE A 175 3.57 -23.25 -6.23
C ILE A 175 3.41 -22.50 -7.57
N CYS A 176 4.03 -21.33 -7.78
CA CYS A 176 3.85 -20.55 -9.03
C CYS A 176 5.12 -20.20 -9.83
N TRP A 177 6.19 -21.01 -9.80
CA TRP A 177 7.27 -20.87 -10.78
C TRP A 177 7.44 -22.14 -11.62
N GLY A 178 6.81 -22.13 -12.81
CA GLY A 178 7.14 -23.06 -13.88
C GLY A 178 8.59 -22.87 -14.33
N ARG A 179 9.31 -23.98 -14.55
CA ARG A 179 10.68 -23.98 -15.08
C ARG A 179 10.69 -23.43 -16.51
N GLY A 180 11.24 -22.23 -16.74
CA GLY A 180 11.48 -21.65 -18.06
C GLY A 180 12.77 -20.83 -18.08
N ASN A 181 13.60 -21.02 -19.11
CA ASN A 181 14.95 -20.48 -19.28
C ASN A 181 14.98 -19.07 -19.93
N GLY A 182 15.81 -18.15 -19.40
CA GLY A 182 16.28 -16.87 -20.04
C GLY A 182 15.25 -15.72 -20.07
N GLN A 183 15.55 -14.43 -19.90
CA GLN A 183 16.74 -13.55 -20.02
C GLN A 183 16.51 -12.27 -19.16
N PRO A 184 17.53 -11.41 -18.89
CA PRO A 184 17.46 -10.34 -17.90
C PRO A 184 16.83 -9.05 -18.46
N SER A 185 16.01 -8.33 -17.68
CA SER A 185 15.63 -6.95 -18.02
C SER A 185 15.21 -6.08 -16.83
N LEU A 186 16.01 -5.03 -16.62
CA LEU A 186 15.74 -3.69 -16.09
C LEU A 186 14.90 -3.56 -14.80
N SER A 187 15.61 -3.28 -13.71
CA SER A 187 15.06 -2.86 -12.42
C SER A 187 14.64 -1.39 -12.44
N VAL A 188 13.39 -1.10 -12.07
CA VAL A 188 12.99 0.23 -11.64
C VAL A 188 13.30 0.34 -10.15
N ASN A 189 14.42 1.00 -9.85
CA ASN A 189 14.71 1.52 -8.52
C ASN A 189 13.54 2.39 -8.07
N HIS A 190 13.21 2.29 -6.78
CA HIS A 190 12.20 3.10 -6.09
C HIS A 190 10.73 2.60 -6.17
N LEU A 191 10.50 1.29 -6.30
CA LEU A 191 9.82 0.32 -5.40
C LEU A 191 10.77 -0.22 -4.32
N LEU A 192 10.59 -0.09 -2.99
CA LEU A 192 11.57 -0.59 -2.00
C LEU A 192 11.47 -2.12 -1.86
N PHE A 193 11.98 -2.81 -2.88
CA PHE A 193 12.25 -4.25 -2.91
C PHE A 193 13.75 -4.45 -3.04
N LYS A 194 14.49 -4.48 -1.93
CA LYS A 194 15.96 -4.61 -1.99
C LYS A 194 16.43 -6.08 -1.96
N SER A 195 17.07 -6.49 -3.06
CA SER A 195 18.07 -7.58 -3.17
C SER A 195 19.41 -6.93 -2.84
N THR A 196 20.43 -7.51 -2.19
CA THR A 196 20.96 -8.87 -2.12
C THR A 196 21.99 -8.86 -0.98
N THR A 197 22.33 -10.04 -0.43
CA THR A 197 23.59 -10.37 0.30
C THR A 197 23.98 -9.57 1.55
N GLY A 198 24.23 -10.31 2.64
CA GLY A 198 25.11 -9.85 3.72
C GLY A 198 24.40 -9.16 4.89
N CYS A 199 23.98 -9.96 5.87
CA CYS A 199 24.15 -9.71 7.29
C CYS A 199 24.21 -8.24 7.79
N THR A 200 23.15 -7.44 7.64
CA THR A 200 22.80 -6.35 8.59
C THR A 200 21.32 -5.99 8.39
N ARG A 201 20.51 -6.06 9.46
CA ARG A 201 19.08 -5.71 9.43
C ARG A 201 18.92 -4.20 9.62
N SER A 202 18.27 -3.54 8.67
CA SER A 202 17.74 -2.18 8.83
C SER A 202 16.23 -2.21 8.59
N ILE A 203 15.51 -1.55 9.49
CA ILE A 203 14.06 -1.54 9.69
C ILE A 203 13.39 -0.58 8.70
N PHE A 204 12.25 -0.96 8.12
CA PHE A 204 11.27 0.01 7.60
C PHE A 204 9.85 -0.40 8.03
N SER A 205 9.14 0.56 8.63
CA SER A 205 7.72 0.53 8.98
C SER A 205 6.90 1.02 7.79
N THR A 206 5.71 0.47 7.62
CA THR A 206 4.68 0.81 6.60
C THR A 206 4.23 2.27 6.63
N SER A 207 4.61 3.05 7.65
CA SER A 207 4.11 4.42 7.85
C SER A 207 4.76 5.51 6.97
N ARG A 208 5.71 5.19 6.07
CA ARG A 208 6.29 6.18 5.16
C ARG A 208 6.91 5.54 3.91
N TRP A 209 6.11 5.36 2.87
CA TRP A 209 6.57 5.02 1.53
C TRP A 209 7.05 6.32 0.84
N MET A 210 8.31 6.70 1.05
CA MET A 210 8.94 7.75 0.25
C MET A 210 9.64 7.11 -0.94
N MET A 211 9.10 7.35 -2.12
CA MET A 211 9.82 7.19 -3.37
C MET A 211 9.98 8.56 -4.02
N LYS A 212 11.22 9.06 -4.02
CA LYS A 212 11.67 10.19 -4.84
C LYS A 212 11.49 9.91 -6.33
#